data_AF-A0A554KUU5-F1
#
_entry.id   AF-A0A554KUU5-F1
#
_cell.length_a   1.000
_cell.length_b   1.000
_cell.length_c   1.000
_cell.angle_alpha   90.00
_cell.angle_beta   90.00
_cell.angle_gamma   90.00
#
_symmetry.space_group_name_H-M   'P 1'
#
loop_
_entity.id
_entity.type
_entity.pdbx_description
1 polymer ?
#
loop_
_entity_poly.entity_id
_entity_poly.type
_entity_poly.pdbx_seq_one_letter_code
_entity_poly.pdbx_strand_id
1 'polypeptide(L)'
;MSLFSLFGPSIKYSRDKRQVTTEEIKRLMWNTNSTSISETNKDAVAEAVLAKRDGDDKISLQNIYEALTKLKNEGRITKTDRDLFMKIFQESLTK
;
A
#
# COMPACT_ATOMS: atom_id res chain seq x y z
N MET A 1 -18.89 29.93 -12.29
CA MET A 1 -18.70 29.00 -11.15
C MET A 1 -18.11 27.72 -11.70
N SER A 2 -16.91 27.35 -11.28
CA SER A 2 -16.19 26.18 -11.78
C SER A 2 -16.67 24.92 -11.05
N LEU A 3 -17.25 23.96 -11.76
CA LEU A 3 -17.81 22.71 -11.24
C LEU A 3 -17.02 21.46 -11.66
N PHE A 4 -15.70 21.57 -11.85
CA PHE A 4 -14.86 20.40 -12.15
C PHE A 4 -13.72 20.25 -11.14
N SER A 5 -14.03 19.65 -9.99
CA SER A 5 -13.02 19.09 -9.08
C SER A 5 -13.64 17.92 -8.30
N LEU A 6 -13.91 16.80 -8.99
CA LEU A 6 -14.55 15.63 -8.36
C LEU A 6 -13.93 14.28 -8.75
N PHE A 7 -12.62 14.23 -8.98
CA PHE A 7 -11.90 12.95 -8.99
C PHE A 7 -10.63 13.08 -8.17
N GLY A 8 -10.78 12.99 -6.84
CA GLY A 8 -9.65 12.76 -5.94
C GLY A 8 -8.99 11.41 -6.24
N PRO A 9 -7.71 11.21 -5.87
CA PRO A 9 -6.94 10.01 -6.17
C PRO A 9 -7.51 8.69 -5.58
N SER A 10 -8.58 8.75 -4.79
CA SER A 10 -9.24 7.62 -4.12
C SER A 10 -10.08 6.72 -5.03
N ILE A 11 -10.29 7.06 -6.30
CA ILE A 11 -11.12 6.26 -7.23
C ILE A 11 -10.28 5.23 -8.01
N LYS A 12 -8.94 5.31 -7.94
CA LYS A 12 -8.03 4.47 -8.72
C LYS A 12 -7.93 3.01 -8.23
N TYR A 13 -8.18 2.76 -6.95
CA TYR A 13 -7.94 1.45 -6.33
C TYR A 13 -9.21 0.86 -5.75
N SER A 14 -9.39 -0.46 -5.87
CA SER A 14 -10.59 -1.13 -5.38
C SER A 14 -10.72 -1.03 -3.86
N ARG A 15 -11.98 -0.91 -3.41
CA ARG A 15 -12.42 -1.00 -2.01
C ARG A 15 -12.73 -2.42 -1.57
N ASP A 16 -12.68 -3.38 -2.49
CA ASP A 16 -12.94 -4.79 -2.20
C ASP A 16 -11.89 -5.27 -1.20
N LYS A 17 -12.39 -5.79 -0.08
CA LYS A 17 -11.55 -6.27 1.00
C LYS A 17 -11.17 -7.71 0.74
N ARG A 18 -9.88 -8.02 0.88
CA ARG A 18 -9.36 -9.38 0.83
C ARG A 18 -8.72 -9.71 2.17
N GLN A 19 -8.84 -10.96 2.60
CA GLN A 19 -8.11 -11.45 3.75
C GLN A 19 -6.64 -11.57 3.36
N VAL A 20 -5.75 -10.91 4.11
CA VAL A 20 -4.31 -10.91 3.86
C VAL A 20 -3.59 -11.01 5.20
N THR A 21 -2.95 -12.16 5.45
CA THR A 21 -2.31 -12.44 6.75
C THR A 21 -1.07 -11.60 6.97
N THR A 22 -0.61 -11.50 8.22
CA THR A 22 0.63 -10.78 8.56
C THR A 22 1.82 -11.36 7.83
N GLU A 23 1.86 -12.68 7.71
CA GLU A 23 2.89 -13.44 7.04
C GLU A 23 2.89 -13.15 5.54
N GLU A 24 1.72 -12.99 4.92
CA GLU A 24 1.62 -12.61 3.50
C GLU A 24 2.13 -11.19 3.24
N ILE A 25 1.73 -10.22 4.06
CA ILE A 25 2.22 -8.83 3.93
C ILE A 25 3.74 -8.78 4.08
N LYS A 26 4.28 -9.45 5.12
CA LYS A 26 5.73 -9.55 5.30
C LYS A 26 6.36 -10.22 4.09
N ARG A 27 5.89 -11.41 3.70
CA ARG A 27 6.43 -12.14 2.55
C ARG A 27 6.48 -11.28 1.28
N LEU A 28 5.46 -10.46 1.02
CA LEU A 28 5.48 -9.51 -0.10
C LEU A 28 6.64 -8.53 -0.01
N MET A 29 6.93 -7.97 1.16
CA MET A 29 8.05 -7.03 1.35
C MET A 29 9.42 -7.70 1.18
N TRP A 30 9.61 -8.89 1.75
CA TRP A 30 10.91 -9.58 1.75
C TRP A 30 11.19 -10.38 0.48
N ASN A 31 10.17 -10.86 -0.24
CA ASN A 31 10.36 -11.49 -1.56
C ASN A 31 10.58 -10.48 -2.68
N THR A 32 10.46 -9.18 -2.39
CA THR A 32 10.82 -8.15 -3.35
C THR A 32 12.35 -8.05 -3.43
N ASN A 33 12.95 -8.71 -4.43
CA ASN A 33 14.38 -8.67 -4.76
C ASN A 33 14.87 -7.30 -5.29
N SER A 34 14.14 -6.23 -4.99
CA SER A 34 14.53 -4.89 -5.39
C SER A 34 15.62 -4.39 -4.46
N THR A 35 16.85 -4.38 -4.95
CA THR A 35 18.04 -3.80 -4.29
C THR A 35 17.90 -2.30 -4.01
N SER A 36 16.90 -1.64 -4.60
CA SER A 36 16.62 -0.22 -4.38
C SER A 36 15.75 0.09 -3.17
N ILE A 37 15.13 -0.91 -2.53
CA ILE A 37 14.30 -0.69 -1.33
C ILE A 37 15.11 -1.09 -0.09
N SER A 38 15.35 -0.13 0.80
CA SER A 38 15.98 -0.41 2.10
C SER A 38 15.09 -1.29 2.99
N GLU A 39 15.69 -2.10 3.85
CA GLU A 39 14.95 -2.92 4.81
C GLU A 39 14.07 -2.06 5.73
N THR A 40 14.58 -0.90 6.16
CA THR A 40 13.81 0.07 6.95
C THR A 40 12.54 0.55 6.25
N ASN A 41 12.58 0.74 4.92
CA ASN A 41 11.39 1.11 4.15
C ASN A 41 10.40 -0.07 4.07
N LYS A 42 10.89 -1.31 3.97
CA LYS A 42 10.06 -2.53 3.99
C LYS A 42 9.31 -2.69 5.31
N ASP A 43 10.00 -2.50 6.43
CA ASP A 43 9.41 -2.56 7.77
C ASP A 43 8.35 -1.47 7.96
N ALA A 44 8.68 -0.22 7.64
CA ALA A 44 7.76 0.90 7.76
C ALA A 44 6.48 0.69 6.94
N VAL A 45 6.61 0.12 5.74
CA VAL A 45 5.47 -0.22 4.88
C VAL A 45 4.66 -1.36 5.46
N ALA A 46 5.29 -2.45 5.89
CA ALA A 46 4.59 -3.57 6.51
C ALA A 46 3.76 -3.08 7.71
N GLU A 47 4.36 -2.34 8.63
CA GLU A 47 3.68 -1.79 9.80
C GLU A 47 2.50 -0.88 9.43
N ALA A 48 2.70 0.06 8.49
CA ALA A 48 1.65 0.99 8.10
C ALA A 48 0.47 0.29 7.42
N VAL A 49 0.74 -0.75 6.62
CA VAL A 49 -0.29 -1.54 5.96
C VAL A 49 -1.03 -2.41 6.98
N LEU A 50 -0.32 -3.05 7.91
CA LEU A 50 -0.91 -3.81 9.01
C LEU A 50 -1.87 -2.95 9.85
N ALA A 51 -1.46 -1.72 10.17
CA ALA A 51 -2.28 -0.76 10.93
C ALA A 51 -3.52 -0.25 10.17
N LYS A 52 -3.60 -0.48 8.86
CA LYS A 52 -4.72 -0.09 7.99
C LYS A 52 -5.68 -1.23 7.68
N ARG A 53 -5.48 -2.40 8.28
CA ARG A 53 -6.44 -3.49 8.23
C ARG A 53 -7.72 -3.10 8.95
N ASP A 54 -8.81 -3.60 8.41
CA ASP A 54 -10.07 -3.68 9.13
C ASP A 54 -10.04 -4.93 10.05
N GLY A 55 -11.08 -5.11 10.86
CA GLY A 55 -11.27 -6.39 11.58
C GLY A 55 -11.20 -7.60 10.64
N ASP A 56 -10.78 -8.75 11.18
CA ASP A 56 -10.59 -10.03 10.47
C ASP A 56 -9.42 -10.11 9.47
N ASP A 57 -8.34 -9.36 9.67
CA ASP A 57 -7.17 -9.35 8.77
C ASP A 57 -7.49 -8.98 7.31
N LYS A 58 -8.54 -8.18 7.13
CA LYS A 58 -9.00 -7.76 5.81
C LYS A 58 -8.41 -6.40 5.43
N ILE A 59 -8.01 -6.27 4.17
CA ILE A 59 -7.49 -5.01 3.63
C ILE A 59 -7.88 -4.84 2.16
N SER A 60 -8.09 -3.60 1.74
CA SER A 60 -8.34 -3.23 0.34
C SER A 60 -7.11 -2.58 -0.30
N LEU A 61 -7.06 -2.53 -1.63
CA LEU A 61 -6.01 -1.78 -2.34
C LEU A 61 -6.09 -0.29 -2.05
N GLN A 62 -7.28 0.26 -1.77
CA GLN A 62 -7.42 1.64 -1.33
C GLN A 62 -6.75 1.87 0.04
N ASN A 63 -6.97 0.99 1.02
CA ASN A 63 -6.35 1.11 2.35
C ASN A 63 -4.82 1.10 2.24
N ILE A 64 -4.27 0.23 1.37
CA ILE A 64 -2.84 0.15 1.08
C ILE A 64 -2.34 1.46 0.44
N TYR A 65 -3.03 1.95 -0.59
CA TYR A 65 -2.66 3.20 -1.25
C TYR A 65 -2.63 4.38 -0.28
N GLU A 66 -3.60 4.46 0.63
CA GLU A 66 -3.66 5.49 1.68
C GLU A 66 -2.49 5.35 2.67
N ALA A 67 -2.15 4.13 3.09
CA ALA A 67 -1.00 3.86 3.96
C ALA A 67 0.31 4.35 3.32
N LEU A 68 0.55 3.95 2.07
CA LEU A 68 1.76 4.31 1.34
C LEU A 68 1.81 5.82 1.04
N THR A 69 0.66 6.43 0.73
CA THR A 69 0.58 7.88 0.51
C THR A 69 0.90 8.65 1.79
N LYS A 70 0.43 8.18 2.95
CA LYS A 70 0.77 8.76 4.26
C LYS A 70 2.27 8.68 4.52
N LEU A 71 2.89 7.49 4.39
CA LEU A 71 4.33 7.32 4.57
C LEU A 71 5.16 8.23 3.63
N LYS A 72 4.71 8.37 2.37
CA LYS A 72 5.36 9.26 1.40
C LYS A 72 5.23 10.73 1.80
N ASN A 73 4.08 11.14 2.33
CA ASN A 73 3.86 12.51 2.81
C ASN A 73 4.67 12.81 4.09
N GLU A 74 4.93 11.79 4.91
CA GLU A 74 5.79 11.87 6.10
C GLU A 74 7.30 11.81 5.76
N GLY A 75 7.66 11.63 4.49
CA GLY A 75 9.07 11.49 4.07
C GLY A 75 9.72 10.15 4.46
N ARG A 76 8.94 9.17 4.94
CA ARG A 76 9.43 7.84 5.34
C ARG A 76 9.77 6.96 4.14
N ILE A 77 9.13 7.20 2.99
CA ILE A 77 9.41 6.52 1.73
C ILE A 77 9.38 7.55 0.58
N THR A 78 10.06 7.24 -0.52
CA THR A 78 10.01 8.09 -1.72
C THR A 78 8.72 7.86 -2.51
N LYS A 79 8.43 8.73 -3.48
CA LYS A 79 7.35 8.49 -4.47
C LYS A 79 7.57 7.21 -5.25
N THR A 80 8.82 6.92 -5.62
CA THR A 80 9.23 5.71 -6.34
C THR A 80 8.92 4.46 -5.51
N ASP A 81 9.27 4.47 -4.22
CA ASP A 81 8.97 3.37 -3.30
C ASP A 81 7.46 3.14 -3.21
N ARG A 82 6.67 4.21 -3.00
CA ARG A 82 5.20 4.12 -2.95
C ARG A 82 4.65 3.45 -4.20
N ASP A 83 5.10 3.85 -5.39
CA ASP A 83 4.61 3.31 -6.65
C ASP A 83 5.02 1.85 -6.85
N LEU A 84 6.23 1.48 -6.44
CA LEU A 84 6.73 0.11 -6.50
C LEU A 84 5.95 -0.81 -5.54
N PHE A 85 5.79 -0.40 -4.28
CA PHE A 85 5.00 -1.16 -3.30
C PHE A 85 3.54 -1.32 -3.73
N MET A 86 2.94 -0.25 -4.26
CA MET A 86 1.56 -0.31 -4.75
C MET A 86 1.41 -1.33 -5.88
N LYS A 87 2.39 -1.39 -6.80
CA LYS A 87 2.41 -2.40 -7.87
C LYS A 87 2.51 -3.82 -7.31
N ILE A 88 3.39 -4.06 -6.33
CA ILE A 88 3.57 -5.37 -5.68
C ILE A 88 2.25 -5.84 -5.04
N PHE A 89 1.59 -4.97 -4.27
CA PHE A 89 0.32 -5.29 -3.65
C PHE A 89 -0.78 -5.52 -4.68
N GLN A 90 -0.84 -4.71 -5.73
CA GLN A 90 -1.82 -4.88 -6.81
C GLN A 90 -1.62 -6.23 -7.51
N GLU A 91 -0.40 -6.62 -7.85
CA GLU A 91 -0.11 -7.91 -8.49
C GLU A 91 -0.45 -9.10 -7.59
N SER A 92 -0.26 -8.98 -6.27
CA SER A 92 -0.58 -10.04 -5.32
C SER A 92 -2.07 -10.14 -5.00
N LEU A 93 -2.79 -9.02 -4.98
CA LEU A 93 -4.19 -8.94 -4.55
C LEU A 93 -5.17 -8.83 -5.71
N THR A 94 -4.74 -9.06 -6.96
CA THR A 94 -5.64 -9.18 -8.12
C THR A 94 -5.62 -10.59 -8.73
N LYS A 95 -4.63 -11.41 -8.38
CA LYS A 95 -4.66 -12.86 -8.63
C LYS A 95 -5.69 -13.54 -7.73
#